data_AF-A0A8S8YCR6-F1
#
_entry.id   AF-A0A8S8YCR6-F1
#
_cell.length_a   1.000
_cell.length_b   1.000
_cell.length_c   1.000
_cell.angle_alpha   90.00
_cell.angle_beta   90.00
_cell.angle_gamma   90.00
#
_symmetry.space_group_name_H-M   'P 1'
#
loop_
_entity.id
_entity.type
_entity.pdbx_description
1 polymer ?
#
loop_
_entity_poly.entity_id
_entity_poly.type
_entity_poly.pdbx_seq_one_letter_code
_entity_poly.pdbx_strand_id
1 'polypeptide(L)'
;MSSPALARVVELVVHRGTQRVLDGVSETLCQGEVVAIMGENGSGKTTLIEAFAGLIPLRSGDVIWAEDGNSIVVRDSQGRRNQPPSMGLTLQKGGVCGDETVMERISVSLSVAGIEHNDDQIMGLLSLWGLEHRANDRLAHLSGGLSRRVAILGGLAPAALSNSPLVVLLDEPSEGLDDSAKDILRNWIRSLSSRNHAILMATHDKDISSSADRVLTIRDGSIEEEIGKSLGEICDLPQSGERGDKTPVSSLLQWSVKMEVRNPIETVGRVTPALVAILLSYALLSGQDFQLQDSRLHASLILAPAFISAVSSPALVQRLSESDCGRWWNAVLGPIARPALSITGASILLPIPITYLSWAVLSGTFNGGEYEDVTMWLWIPALALMDLAIAATALHLLVSDLSRSSSAPAPLILIVLVWPFLELTDALSSIMDNGMSWSLSVHDPVVSCIIASLISALVWLAAVMIPDY
;
A
#
# COMPACT_ATOMS: atom_id res chain seq x y z
N MET A 1 -4.84 40.59 3.50
CA MET A 1 -3.71 39.74 3.94
C MET A 1 -3.82 38.45 3.15
N SER A 2 -2.76 38.01 2.47
CA SER A 2 -2.76 36.75 1.73
C SER A 2 -3.00 35.59 2.69
N SER A 3 -3.97 34.71 2.38
CA SER A 3 -4.21 33.49 3.15
C SER A 3 -2.93 32.65 3.24
N PRO A 4 -2.68 31.93 4.34
CA PRO A 4 -1.47 31.13 4.49
C PRO A 4 -1.46 29.98 3.48
N ALA A 5 -0.28 29.67 2.94
CA ALA A 5 -0.07 28.54 2.03
C ALA A 5 -0.10 27.21 2.79
N LEU A 6 -0.90 26.25 2.33
CA LEU A 6 -0.94 24.88 2.87
C LEU A 6 -0.06 23.91 2.08
N ALA A 7 0.05 24.12 0.76
CA ALA A 7 0.96 23.35 -0.08
C ALA A 7 1.47 24.21 -1.23
N ARG A 8 2.68 23.92 -1.69
CA ARG A 8 3.27 24.55 -2.88
C ARG A 8 4.19 23.59 -3.61
N VAL A 9 4.28 23.80 -4.91
CA VAL A 9 5.32 23.23 -5.78
C VAL A 9 6.18 24.36 -6.31
N VAL A 10 7.49 24.14 -6.39
CA VAL A 10 8.47 25.15 -6.80
C VAL A 10 9.31 24.60 -7.95
N GLU A 11 9.30 25.29 -9.10
CA GLU A 11 10.07 24.95 -10.31
C GLU A 11 9.97 23.47 -10.73
N LEU A 12 8.75 22.94 -10.65
CA LEU A 12 8.44 21.54 -10.84
C LEU A 12 8.66 21.12 -12.30
N VAL A 13 9.60 20.19 -12.52
CA VAL A 13 9.79 19.52 -13.82
C VAL A 13 9.51 18.03 -13.64
N VAL A 14 8.59 17.48 -14.43
CA VAL A 14 8.21 16.07 -14.36
C VAL A 14 8.21 15.44 -15.74
N HIS A 15 8.84 14.27 -15.84
CA HIS A 15 8.85 13.45 -17.05
C HIS A 15 8.01 12.18 -16.85
N ARG A 16 7.31 11.76 -17.90
CA ARG A 16 6.67 10.44 -17.99
C ARG A 16 7.32 9.68 -19.13
N GLY A 17 8.12 8.66 -18.80
CA GLY A 17 9.01 8.04 -19.78
C GLY A 17 9.96 9.08 -20.38
N THR A 18 9.92 9.25 -21.70
CA THR A 18 10.73 10.23 -22.43
C THR A 18 10.07 11.60 -22.58
N GLN A 19 8.77 11.71 -22.28
CA GLN A 19 8.01 12.95 -22.48
C GLN A 19 8.14 13.86 -21.25
N ARG A 20 8.48 15.12 -21.48
CA ARG A 20 8.37 16.18 -20.47
C ARG A 20 6.90 16.60 -20.38
N VAL A 21 6.29 16.43 -19.21
CA VAL A 21 4.86 16.68 -18.99
C VAL A 21 4.62 17.99 -18.26
N LEU A 22 5.49 18.33 -17.29
CA LEU A 22 5.49 19.62 -16.59
C LEU A 22 6.88 20.23 -16.71
N ASP A 23 6.96 21.54 -16.96
CA ASP A 23 8.22 22.26 -17.21
C ASP A 23 8.30 23.58 -16.41
N GLY A 24 8.96 23.53 -15.25
CA GLY A 24 9.22 24.72 -14.44
C GLY A 24 7.99 25.27 -13.73
N VAL A 25 6.99 24.42 -13.45
CA VAL A 25 5.72 24.82 -12.85
C VAL A 25 5.89 25.21 -11.39
N SER A 26 5.41 26.40 -11.00
CA SER A 26 5.39 26.84 -9.60
C SER A 26 3.97 27.24 -9.22
N GLU A 27 3.39 26.56 -8.24
CA GLU A 27 2.01 26.78 -7.83
C GLU A 27 1.87 26.69 -6.32
N THR A 28 0.96 27.48 -5.76
CA THR A 28 0.67 27.52 -4.32
C THR A 28 -0.81 27.35 -4.08
N LEU A 29 -1.16 26.50 -3.13
CA LEU A 29 -2.50 26.27 -2.61
C LEU A 29 -2.62 26.94 -1.24
N CYS A 30 -3.48 27.94 -1.15
CA CYS A 30 -3.72 28.69 0.06
C CYS A 30 -4.92 28.15 0.84
N GLN A 31 -4.94 28.42 2.13
CA GLN A 31 -6.05 28.09 3.01
C GLN A 31 -7.37 28.67 2.47
N GLY A 32 -8.39 27.82 2.36
CA GLY A 32 -9.73 28.16 1.86
C GLY A 32 -9.84 28.35 0.35
N GLU A 33 -8.78 28.08 -0.42
CA GLU A 33 -8.75 28.28 -1.87
C GLU A 33 -9.16 27.00 -2.62
N VAL A 34 -9.99 27.16 -3.65
CA VAL A 34 -10.32 26.11 -4.63
C VAL A 34 -9.64 26.42 -5.95
N VAL A 35 -8.76 25.51 -6.39
CA VAL A 35 -8.02 25.61 -7.65
C VAL A 35 -8.45 24.47 -8.57
N ALA A 36 -8.94 24.81 -9.77
CA ALA A 36 -9.22 23.84 -10.82
C ALA A 36 -8.07 23.79 -11.82
N ILE A 37 -7.65 22.59 -12.20
CA ILE A 37 -6.70 22.35 -13.28
C ILE A 37 -7.47 21.86 -14.51
N MET A 38 -7.36 22.59 -15.61
CA MET A 38 -7.94 22.29 -16.91
C MET A 38 -6.84 22.05 -17.96
N GLY A 39 -7.23 21.46 -19.08
CA GLY A 39 -6.33 21.16 -20.19
C GLY A 39 -6.73 19.88 -20.91
N GLU A 40 -6.11 19.63 -22.06
CA GLU A 40 -6.38 18.44 -22.87
C GLU A 40 -5.98 17.15 -22.13
N ASN A 41 -6.46 16.00 -22.63
CA ASN A 41 -6.06 14.72 -22.09
C ASN A 41 -4.55 14.50 -22.33
N GLY A 42 -3.83 14.15 -21.27
CA GLY A 42 -2.36 14.03 -21.32
C GLY A 42 -1.60 15.34 -21.14
N SER A 43 -2.26 16.48 -20.87
CA SER A 43 -1.57 17.77 -20.65
C SER A 43 -0.71 17.79 -19.38
N GLY A 44 -1.01 16.94 -18.39
CA GLY A 44 -0.27 16.88 -17.12
C GLY A 44 -1.09 17.11 -15.86
N LYS A 45 -2.42 17.26 -15.95
CA LYS A 45 -3.32 17.51 -14.79
C LYS A 45 -3.14 16.51 -13.65
N THR A 46 -3.33 15.22 -13.94
CA THR A 46 -3.08 14.11 -13.01
C THR A 46 -1.64 14.10 -12.50
N THR A 47 -0.68 14.46 -13.36
CA THR A 47 0.74 14.50 -12.96
C THR A 47 1.01 15.60 -11.93
N LEU A 48 0.34 16.75 -12.02
CA LEU A 48 0.44 17.81 -11.02
C LEU A 48 -0.18 17.38 -9.69
N ILE A 49 -1.36 16.76 -9.70
CA ILE A 49 -1.98 16.21 -8.49
C ILE A 49 -1.09 15.16 -7.82
N GLU A 50 -0.56 14.22 -8.59
CA GLU A 50 0.31 13.18 -8.08
C GLU A 50 1.65 13.74 -7.56
N ALA A 51 2.14 14.84 -8.14
CA ALA A 51 3.30 15.55 -7.60
C ALA A 51 2.99 16.18 -6.24
N PHE A 52 1.86 16.89 -6.10
CA PHE A 52 1.40 17.43 -4.82
C PHE A 52 1.25 16.34 -3.75
N ALA A 53 0.73 15.16 -4.12
CA ALA A 53 0.60 14.00 -3.23
C ALA A 53 1.93 13.27 -2.94
N GLY A 54 3.06 13.70 -3.54
CA GLY A 54 4.36 13.06 -3.37
C GLY A 54 4.47 11.65 -3.97
N LEU A 55 3.63 11.32 -4.95
CA LEU A 55 3.54 9.98 -5.55
C LEU A 55 4.56 9.70 -6.63
N ILE A 56 5.07 10.73 -7.30
CA ILE A 56 5.92 10.58 -8.48
C ILE A 56 7.28 11.23 -8.26
N PRO A 57 8.37 10.65 -8.81
CA PRO A 57 9.68 11.27 -8.75
C PRO A 57 9.71 12.59 -9.55
N LEU A 58 10.50 13.55 -9.06
CA LEU A 58 10.66 14.87 -9.65
C LEU A 58 11.99 14.95 -10.38
N ARG A 59 12.04 15.59 -11.55
CA ARG A 59 13.31 15.88 -12.25
C ARG A 59 13.98 17.15 -11.73
N SER A 60 13.17 18.13 -11.38
CA SER A 60 13.58 19.39 -10.76
C SER A 60 12.44 19.88 -9.86
N GLY A 61 12.79 20.73 -8.91
CA GLY A 61 11.83 21.36 -8.01
C GLY A 61 11.48 20.50 -6.79
N ASP A 62 10.63 21.11 -5.95
CA ASP A 62 10.26 20.58 -4.64
C ASP A 62 8.75 20.69 -4.40
N VAL A 63 8.20 19.74 -3.66
CA VAL A 63 6.82 19.75 -3.15
C VAL A 63 6.89 19.97 -1.64
N ILE A 64 6.34 21.09 -1.18
CA ILE A 64 6.44 21.54 0.21
C ILE A 64 5.05 21.79 0.75
N TRP A 65 4.72 21.20 1.89
CA TRP A 65 3.47 21.40 2.60
C TRP A 65 3.69 22.14 3.90
N ALA A 66 2.64 22.71 4.47
CA ALA A 66 2.65 23.36 5.77
C ALA A 66 1.64 22.68 6.70
N GLU A 67 2.09 22.30 7.90
CA GLU A 67 1.24 21.76 8.97
C GLU A 67 1.64 22.43 10.28
N ASP A 68 0.66 22.96 11.02
CA ASP A 68 0.87 23.65 12.30
C ASP A 68 1.96 24.75 12.25
N GLY A 69 2.07 25.44 11.10
CA GLY A 69 3.05 26.51 10.86
C GLY A 69 4.46 26.04 10.48
N ASN A 70 4.71 24.73 10.43
CA ASN A 70 5.99 24.15 10.02
C ASN A 70 5.95 23.71 8.56
N SER A 71 7.01 24.01 7.80
CA SER A 71 7.16 23.54 6.42
C SER A 71 7.75 22.15 6.37
N ILE A 72 7.12 21.23 5.63
CA ILE A 72 7.54 19.85 5.43
C ILE A 72 7.81 19.64 3.94
N VAL A 73 9.02 19.23 3.58
CA VAL A 73 9.34 18.79 2.21
C VAL A 73 8.72 17.41 2.02
N VAL A 74 7.66 17.29 1.23
CA VAL A 74 7.00 16.01 0.96
C VAL A 74 7.82 15.19 -0.03
N ARG A 75 8.29 15.82 -1.11
CA ARG A 75 9.16 15.19 -2.12
C ARG A 75 10.05 16.22 -2.79
N ASP A 76 11.29 15.87 -3.10
CA ASP A 76 12.21 16.74 -3.84
C ASP A 76 12.89 16.02 -5.02
N SER A 77 13.54 16.79 -5.88
CA SER A 77 14.31 16.30 -7.02
C SER A 77 15.59 15.54 -6.64
N GLN A 78 16.03 15.61 -5.38
CA GLN A 78 17.17 14.85 -4.86
C GLN A 78 16.76 13.45 -4.38
N GLY A 79 15.48 13.10 -4.50
CA GLY A 79 14.94 11.80 -4.10
C GLY A 79 14.52 11.73 -2.63
N ARG A 80 14.56 12.85 -1.88
CA ARG A 80 13.99 12.89 -0.53
C ARG A 80 12.48 12.71 -0.63
N ARG A 81 11.95 11.88 0.26
CA ARG A 81 10.52 11.70 0.44
C ARG A 81 10.23 11.57 1.93
N ASN A 82 9.47 12.50 2.48
CA ASN A 82 9.06 12.47 3.88
C ASN A 82 7.58 12.06 3.98
N GLN A 83 7.16 11.75 5.20
CA GLN A 83 5.76 11.52 5.52
C GLN A 83 4.94 12.78 5.17
N PRO A 84 3.95 12.72 4.26
CA PRO A 84 3.08 13.86 4.00
C PRO A 84 2.17 14.12 5.20
N PRO A 85 1.75 15.39 5.40
CA PRO A 85 0.66 15.71 6.32
C PRO A 85 -0.66 15.02 5.93
N SER A 86 -1.63 15.02 6.84
CA SER A 86 -2.97 14.51 6.56
C SER A 86 -3.61 15.23 5.36
N MET A 87 -4.28 14.46 4.50
CA MET A 87 -4.90 15.00 3.28
C MET A 87 -6.18 14.26 2.90
N GLY A 88 -7.00 14.92 2.09
CA GLY A 88 -8.02 14.28 1.28
C GLY A 88 -7.45 13.90 -0.08
N LEU A 89 -7.66 12.67 -0.55
CA LEU A 89 -7.15 12.22 -1.85
C LEU A 89 -8.15 11.32 -2.57
N THR A 90 -8.49 11.71 -3.80
CA THR A 90 -9.16 10.83 -4.77
C THR A 90 -8.36 10.80 -6.07
N LEU A 91 -7.88 9.60 -6.44
CA LEU A 91 -7.17 9.36 -7.69
C LEU A 91 -8.14 9.16 -8.86
N GLN A 92 -7.63 9.21 -10.10
CA GLN A 92 -8.44 9.06 -11.31
C GLN A 92 -9.28 7.77 -11.29
N LYS A 93 -8.70 6.63 -10.89
CA LYS A 93 -9.42 5.35 -10.75
C LYS A 93 -10.07 5.14 -9.37
N GLY A 94 -10.02 6.14 -8.49
CA GLY A 94 -10.66 6.16 -7.18
C GLY A 94 -9.75 5.79 -6.01
N GLY A 95 -8.73 4.97 -6.23
CA GLY A 95 -7.79 4.57 -5.17
C GLY A 95 -8.38 3.57 -4.17
N VAL A 96 -9.33 2.73 -4.59
CA VAL A 96 -10.14 1.82 -3.75
C VAL A 96 -9.88 0.35 -4.06
N CYS A 97 -10.09 -0.55 -3.10
CA CYS A 97 -10.06 -2.00 -3.33
C CYS A 97 -11.48 -2.58 -3.34
N GLY A 98 -11.76 -3.49 -4.27
CA GLY A 98 -13.10 -4.05 -4.47
C GLY A 98 -13.62 -4.85 -3.28
N ASP A 99 -12.72 -5.44 -2.48
CA ASP A 99 -13.06 -6.21 -1.28
C ASP A 99 -13.49 -5.35 -0.08
N GLU A 100 -13.21 -4.03 -0.10
CA GLU A 100 -13.63 -3.08 0.95
C GLU A 100 -15.15 -2.93 0.96
N THR A 101 -15.74 -2.74 2.15
CA THR A 101 -17.12 -2.21 2.20
C THR A 101 -17.12 -0.70 2.07
N VAL A 102 -18.27 -0.12 1.69
CA VAL A 102 -18.46 1.33 1.63
C VAL A 102 -18.06 2.01 2.95
N MET A 103 -18.56 1.49 4.07
CA MET A 103 -18.29 2.01 5.41
C MET A 103 -16.80 1.89 5.78
N GLU A 104 -16.17 0.76 5.46
CA GLU A 104 -14.75 0.56 5.72
C GLU A 104 -13.88 1.53 4.95
N ARG A 105 -14.22 1.81 3.69
CA ARG A 105 -13.45 2.76 2.89
C ARG A 105 -13.44 4.16 3.50
N ILE A 106 -14.59 4.62 3.98
CA ILE A 106 -14.69 5.93 4.65
C ILE A 106 -13.94 5.90 5.99
N SER A 107 -14.11 4.83 6.78
CA SER A 107 -13.41 4.65 8.05
C SER A 107 -11.88 4.62 7.89
N VAL A 108 -11.37 3.97 6.86
CA VAL A 108 -9.93 3.93 6.53
C VAL A 108 -9.43 5.31 6.16
N SER A 109 -10.16 6.03 5.30
CA SER A 109 -9.78 7.38 4.88
C SER A 109 -9.69 8.34 6.07
N LEU A 110 -10.63 8.26 7.01
CA LEU A 110 -10.62 9.03 8.25
C LEU A 110 -9.51 8.61 9.21
N SER A 111 -9.33 7.30 9.45
CA SER A 111 -8.30 6.77 10.37
C SER A 111 -6.90 7.14 9.91
N VAL A 112 -6.64 7.06 8.60
CA VAL A 112 -5.35 7.37 8.00
C VAL A 112 -5.06 8.88 8.06
N ALA A 113 -6.09 9.73 8.00
CA ALA A 113 -5.97 11.17 8.21
C ALA A 113 -5.84 11.56 9.71
N GLY A 114 -5.86 10.59 10.63
CA GLY A 114 -5.78 10.83 12.07
C GLY A 114 -7.05 11.43 12.66
N ILE A 115 -8.22 11.12 12.07
CA ILE A 115 -9.52 11.64 12.52
C ILE A 115 -10.27 10.54 13.27
N GLU A 116 -10.60 10.82 14.52
CA GLU A 116 -11.50 9.99 15.30
C GLU A 116 -12.92 10.07 14.78
N HIS A 117 -13.56 8.91 14.70
CA HIS A 117 -14.90 8.79 14.17
C HIS A 117 -15.62 7.61 14.80
N ASN A 118 -16.94 7.69 14.78
CA ASN A 118 -17.84 6.59 15.09
C ASN A 118 -18.68 6.20 13.86
N ASP A 119 -19.38 5.08 13.99
CA ASP A 119 -20.21 4.53 12.93
C ASP A 119 -21.34 5.48 12.53
N ASP A 120 -21.92 6.22 13.49
CA ASP A 120 -23.00 7.18 13.24
C ASP A 120 -22.54 8.38 12.39
N GLN A 121 -21.32 8.88 12.62
CA GLN A 121 -20.72 9.94 11.82
C GLN A 121 -20.48 9.48 10.37
N ILE A 122 -19.99 8.25 10.19
CA ILE A 122 -19.83 7.67 8.86
C ILE A 122 -21.20 7.50 8.20
N MET A 123 -22.20 6.99 8.90
CA MET A 123 -23.56 6.83 8.36
C MET A 123 -24.17 8.18 7.97
N GLY A 124 -23.94 9.24 8.75
CA GLY A 124 -24.34 10.60 8.40
C GLY A 124 -23.70 11.10 7.10
N LEU A 125 -22.37 10.88 6.93
CA LEU A 125 -21.67 11.19 5.68
C LEU A 125 -22.25 10.41 4.48
N LEU A 126 -22.52 9.12 4.67
CA LEU A 126 -23.10 8.26 3.64
C LEU A 126 -24.52 8.69 3.29
N SER A 127 -25.32 9.12 4.26
CA SER A 127 -26.69 9.60 4.04
C SER A 127 -26.72 10.84 3.16
N LEU A 128 -25.82 11.81 3.39
CA LEU A 128 -25.67 13.02 2.56
C LEU A 128 -25.32 12.71 1.09
N TRP A 129 -24.72 11.56 0.83
CA TRP A 129 -24.37 11.09 -0.52
C TRP A 129 -25.31 10.00 -1.04
N GLY A 130 -26.40 9.68 -0.32
CA GLY A 130 -27.37 8.66 -0.72
C GLY A 130 -26.82 7.23 -0.71
N LEU A 131 -25.78 6.96 0.08
CA LEU A 131 -25.05 5.69 0.17
C LEU A 131 -25.33 4.90 1.46
N GLU A 132 -26.16 5.43 2.37
CA GLU A 132 -26.45 4.81 3.68
C GLU A 132 -26.94 3.36 3.56
N HIS A 133 -27.90 3.11 2.66
CA HIS A 133 -28.46 1.78 2.40
C HIS A 133 -27.47 0.77 1.79
N ARG A 134 -26.26 1.23 1.41
CA ARG A 134 -25.18 0.44 0.81
C ARG A 134 -23.94 0.37 1.71
N ALA A 135 -24.00 0.87 2.95
CA ALA A 135 -22.84 0.98 3.84
C ALA A 135 -22.06 -0.34 3.99
N ASN A 136 -22.76 -1.47 3.99
CA ASN A 136 -22.17 -2.81 4.15
C ASN A 136 -21.91 -3.55 2.83
N ASP A 137 -22.28 -2.96 1.68
CA ASP A 137 -22.00 -3.56 0.38
C ASP A 137 -20.50 -3.44 0.06
N ARG A 138 -19.95 -4.46 -0.60
CA ARG A 138 -18.59 -4.42 -1.11
C ARG A 138 -18.51 -3.48 -2.31
N LEU A 139 -17.41 -2.76 -2.45
CA LEU A 139 -17.20 -1.85 -3.58
C LEU A 139 -17.23 -2.58 -4.92
N ALA A 140 -16.78 -3.84 -4.98
CA ALA A 140 -16.88 -4.69 -6.17
C ALA A 140 -18.33 -5.00 -6.61
N HIS A 141 -19.33 -4.85 -5.71
CA HIS A 141 -20.73 -5.08 -6.02
C HIS A 141 -21.48 -3.80 -6.42
N LEU A 142 -20.84 -2.64 -6.33
CA LEU A 142 -21.44 -1.36 -6.71
C LEU A 142 -21.34 -1.13 -8.22
N SER A 143 -22.26 -0.32 -8.76
CA SER A 143 -22.09 0.22 -10.10
C SER A 143 -20.89 1.17 -10.13
N GLY A 144 -20.30 1.39 -11.31
CA GLY A 144 -19.14 2.28 -11.46
C GLY A 144 -19.38 3.69 -10.88
N GLY A 145 -20.56 4.26 -11.10
CA GLY A 145 -20.92 5.57 -10.55
C GLY A 145 -21.08 5.59 -9.03
N LEU A 146 -21.64 4.52 -8.43
CA LEU A 146 -21.72 4.39 -6.98
C LEU A 146 -20.33 4.20 -6.35
N SER A 147 -19.49 3.36 -6.94
CA SER A 147 -18.10 3.18 -6.50
C SER A 147 -17.30 4.49 -6.59
N ARG A 148 -17.49 5.25 -7.68
CA ARG A 148 -16.91 6.60 -7.80
C ARG A 148 -17.39 7.53 -6.70
N ARG A 149 -18.69 7.54 -6.41
CA ARG A 149 -19.28 8.35 -5.35
C ARG A 149 -18.63 8.07 -3.99
N VAL A 150 -18.36 6.80 -3.68
CA VAL A 150 -17.65 6.40 -2.46
C VAL A 150 -16.19 6.85 -2.48
N ALA A 151 -15.48 6.71 -3.61
CA ALA A 151 -14.09 7.14 -3.73
C ALA A 151 -13.92 8.67 -3.53
N ILE A 152 -14.87 9.45 -4.04
CA ILE A 152 -14.91 10.90 -3.86
C ILE A 152 -15.23 11.25 -2.41
N LEU A 153 -16.25 10.63 -1.83
CA LEU A 153 -16.54 10.82 -0.40
C LEU A 153 -15.34 10.42 0.47
N GLY A 154 -14.60 9.37 0.15
CA GLY A 154 -13.37 8.99 0.85
C GLY A 154 -12.28 10.06 0.78
N GLY A 155 -12.17 10.79 -0.34
CA GLY A 155 -11.27 11.94 -0.47
C GLY A 155 -11.75 13.19 0.26
N LEU A 156 -13.07 13.42 0.36
CA LEU A 156 -13.65 14.61 0.99
C LEU A 156 -13.88 14.46 2.50
N ALA A 157 -14.17 13.25 2.98
CA ALA A 157 -14.52 12.97 4.36
C ALA A 157 -13.46 13.43 5.38
N PRO A 158 -12.14 13.25 5.12
CA PRO A 158 -11.11 13.78 6.01
C PRO A 158 -11.23 15.29 6.23
N ALA A 159 -11.45 16.07 5.17
CA ALA A 159 -11.67 17.50 5.30
C ALA A 159 -13.01 17.80 5.98
N ALA A 160 -14.09 17.10 5.62
CA ALA A 160 -15.42 17.34 6.18
C ALA A 160 -15.48 17.16 7.70
N LEU A 161 -14.69 16.22 8.26
CA LEU A 161 -14.62 15.95 9.68
C LEU A 161 -13.38 16.54 10.38
N SER A 162 -12.52 17.29 9.69
CA SER A 162 -11.34 17.90 10.33
C SER A 162 -11.66 19.27 10.92
N ASN A 163 -11.03 19.59 12.06
CA ASN A 163 -11.02 20.93 12.65
C ASN A 163 -9.89 21.82 12.11
N SER A 164 -8.85 21.21 11.54
CA SER A 164 -7.70 21.92 11.00
C SER A 164 -7.78 22.00 9.47
N PRO A 165 -7.26 23.08 8.84
CA PRO A 165 -7.14 23.17 7.40
C PRO A 165 -6.36 21.98 6.85
N LEU A 166 -6.88 21.37 5.78
CA LEU A 166 -6.27 20.24 5.08
C LEU A 166 -6.17 20.57 3.60
N VAL A 167 -5.25 19.89 2.91
CA VAL A 167 -5.20 19.87 1.44
C VAL A 167 -6.05 18.71 0.94
N VAL A 168 -6.90 18.98 -0.04
CA VAL A 168 -7.77 18.01 -0.70
C VAL A 168 -7.41 17.96 -2.18
N LEU A 169 -6.97 16.79 -2.64
CA LEU A 169 -6.52 16.54 -4.01
C LEU A 169 -7.51 15.63 -4.73
N LEU A 170 -8.12 16.11 -5.81
CA LEU A 170 -9.21 15.42 -6.51
C LEU A 170 -8.92 15.30 -8.00
N ASP A 171 -8.73 14.08 -8.49
CA ASP A 171 -8.47 13.83 -9.92
C ASP A 171 -9.73 13.35 -10.65
N GLU A 172 -10.23 14.15 -11.59
CA GLU A 172 -11.45 13.98 -12.39
C GLU A 172 -12.72 13.71 -11.56
N PRO A 173 -13.03 14.50 -10.52
CA PRO A 173 -13.97 14.10 -9.47
C PRO A 173 -15.43 13.89 -9.93
N SER A 174 -15.84 14.48 -11.06
CA SER A 174 -17.19 14.29 -11.63
C SER A 174 -17.31 13.14 -12.62
N GLU A 175 -16.21 12.50 -13.04
CA GLU A 175 -16.27 11.42 -14.01
C GLU A 175 -17.03 10.22 -13.43
N GLY A 176 -18.12 9.82 -14.09
CA GLY A 176 -18.99 8.73 -13.63
C GLY A 176 -20.07 9.13 -12.61
N LEU A 177 -20.13 10.41 -12.20
CA LEU A 177 -21.21 10.93 -11.36
C LEU A 177 -22.41 11.38 -12.20
N ASP A 178 -23.62 11.11 -11.69
CA ASP A 178 -24.85 11.71 -12.20
C ASP A 178 -24.98 13.19 -11.80
N ASP A 179 -25.88 13.94 -12.44
CA ASP A 179 -26.04 15.38 -12.24
C ASP A 179 -26.33 15.74 -10.77
N SER A 180 -27.13 14.91 -10.08
CA SER A 180 -27.44 15.12 -8.66
C SER A 180 -26.20 15.01 -7.77
N ALA A 181 -25.33 14.04 -8.05
CA ALA A 181 -24.08 13.86 -7.33
C ALA A 181 -23.04 14.94 -7.68
N LYS A 182 -23.05 15.48 -8.90
CA LYS A 182 -22.23 16.63 -9.29
C LYS A 182 -22.64 17.89 -8.53
N ASP A 183 -23.94 18.13 -8.36
CA ASP A 183 -24.43 19.25 -7.55
C ASP A 183 -24.02 19.11 -6.08
N ILE A 184 -24.14 17.91 -5.51
CA ILE A 184 -23.65 17.62 -4.14
C ILE A 184 -22.14 17.90 -4.04
N LEU A 185 -21.35 17.38 -4.98
CA LEU A 185 -19.91 17.58 -5.04
C LEU A 185 -19.54 19.08 -5.09
N ARG A 186 -20.18 19.85 -5.97
CA ARG A 186 -19.94 21.29 -6.12
C ARG A 186 -20.19 22.04 -4.80
N ASN A 187 -21.31 21.74 -4.15
CA ASN A 187 -21.67 22.38 -2.88
C ASN A 187 -20.72 21.98 -1.75
N TRP A 188 -20.29 20.71 -1.72
CA TRP A 188 -19.27 20.23 -0.76
C TRP A 188 -17.92 20.91 -0.95
N ILE A 189 -17.45 21.07 -2.19
CA ILE A 189 -16.19 21.77 -2.50
C ILE A 189 -16.22 23.20 -1.91
N ARG A 190 -17.29 23.96 -2.16
CA ARG A 190 -17.42 25.33 -1.62
C ARG A 190 -17.55 25.34 -0.09
N SER A 191 -18.24 24.37 0.49
CA SER A 191 -18.42 24.28 1.94
C SER A 191 -17.13 23.87 2.67
N LEU A 192 -16.28 23.07 2.05
CA LEU A 192 -14.95 22.73 2.57
C LEU A 192 -13.99 23.92 2.44
N SER A 193 -14.05 24.65 1.33
CA SER A 193 -13.30 25.90 1.16
C SER A 193 -13.70 26.95 2.21
N SER A 194 -15.00 27.10 2.51
CA SER A 194 -15.46 28.02 3.58
C SER A 194 -15.02 27.58 4.99
N ARG A 195 -14.75 26.28 5.18
CA ARG A 195 -14.06 25.71 6.35
C ARG A 195 -12.53 25.77 6.27
N ASN A 196 -12.00 26.59 5.37
CA ASN A 196 -10.57 26.85 5.21
C ASN A 196 -9.74 25.69 4.64
N HIS A 197 -10.34 24.62 4.11
CA HIS A 197 -9.58 23.59 3.40
C HIS A 197 -9.12 24.11 2.03
N ALA A 198 -7.91 23.74 1.62
CA ALA A 198 -7.40 24.02 0.27
C ALA A 198 -7.74 22.86 -0.65
N ILE A 199 -8.31 23.13 -1.83
CA ILE A 199 -8.78 22.10 -2.75
C ILE A 199 -8.09 22.30 -4.10
N LEU A 200 -7.41 21.27 -4.57
CA LEU A 200 -6.89 21.20 -5.94
C LEU A 200 -7.62 20.08 -6.68
N MET A 201 -8.29 20.43 -7.77
CA MET A 201 -9.03 19.46 -8.57
C MET A 201 -8.64 19.51 -10.03
N ALA A 202 -8.37 18.36 -10.64
CA ALA A 202 -8.24 18.24 -12.08
C ALA A 202 -9.60 17.88 -12.66
N THR A 203 -10.09 18.66 -13.60
CA THR A 203 -11.39 18.39 -14.22
C THR A 203 -11.48 19.00 -15.62
N HIS A 204 -12.23 18.33 -16.49
CA HIS A 204 -12.69 18.90 -17.76
C HIS A 204 -14.16 19.37 -17.69
N ASP A 205 -14.84 19.16 -16.56
CA ASP A 205 -16.23 19.49 -16.34
C ASP A 205 -16.38 20.98 -16.00
N LYS A 206 -17.13 21.70 -16.84
CA LYS A 206 -17.36 23.15 -16.68
C LYS A 206 -18.18 23.48 -15.45
N ASP A 207 -19.09 22.60 -15.04
CA ASP A 207 -19.96 22.85 -13.89
C ASP A 207 -19.16 22.71 -12.59
N ILE A 208 -18.27 21.73 -12.52
CA ILE A 208 -17.37 21.56 -11.37
C ILE A 208 -16.29 22.64 -11.34
N SER A 209 -15.59 22.89 -12.45
CA SER A 209 -14.56 23.94 -12.52
C SER A 209 -15.09 25.34 -12.21
N SER A 210 -16.38 25.59 -12.43
CA SER A 210 -17.01 26.85 -12.06
C SER A 210 -16.99 27.14 -10.55
N SER A 211 -16.80 26.12 -9.71
CA SER A 211 -16.64 26.28 -8.25
C SER A 211 -15.28 26.75 -7.79
N ALA A 212 -14.29 26.81 -8.70
CA ALA A 212 -12.95 27.24 -8.37
C ALA A 212 -12.84 28.77 -8.22
N ASP A 213 -11.94 29.20 -7.34
CA ASP A 213 -11.50 30.59 -7.21
C ASP A 213 -10.42 30.91 -8.27
N ARG A 214 -9.63 29.91 -8.66
CA ARG A 214 -8.62 29.99 -9.75
C ARG A 214 -8.73 28.80 -10.69
N VAL A 215 -8.49 29.05 -11.98
CA VAL A 215 -8.43 28.03 -13.01
C VAL A 215 -7.04 28.04 -13.64
N LEU A 216 -6.32 26.94 -13.50
CA LEU A 216 -5.00 26.70 -14.09
C LEU A 216 -5.17 25.86 -15.35
N THR A 217 -4.83 26.40 -16.51
CA THR A 217 -4.85 25.66 -17.78
C THR A 217 -3.43 25.21 -18.11
N ILE A 218 -3.22 23.90 -18.19
CA ILE A 218 -1.92 23.34 -18.59
C ILE A 218 -1.86 23.25 -20.12
N ARG A 219 -0.87 23.93 -20.72
CA ARG A 219 -0.55 23.91 -22.16
C ARG A 219 0.95 23.75 -22.36
N ASP A 220 1.33 22.75 -23.14
CA ASP A 220 2.73 22.45 -23.48
C ASP A 220 3.69 22.42 -22.27
N GLY A 221 3.20 21.92 -21.13
CA GLY A 221 3.96 21.80 -19.88
C GLY A 221 4.05 23.07 -19.02
N SER A 222 3.48 24.18 -19.49
CA SER A 222 3.36 25.45 -18.77
C SER A 222 1.94 25.68 -18.23
N ILE A 223 1.78 26.58 -17.27
CA ILE A 223 0.49 26.93 -16.67
C ILE A 223 0.10 28.35 -17.06
N GLU A 224 -1.13 28.48 -17.57
CA GLU A 224 -1.84 29.75 -17.72
C GLU A 224 -2.89 29.85 -16.60
N GLU A 225 -2.94 30.98 -15.90
CA GLU A 225 -3.88 31.20 -14.78
C GLU A 225 -5.00 32.17 -15.16
N GLU A 226 -6.24 31.80 -14.82
CA GLU A 226 -7.42 32.63 -14.92
C GLU A 226 -8.18 32.70 -13.58
N ILE A 227 -8.92 33.79 -13.37
CA ILE A 227 -9.80 33.94 -12.20
C ILE A 227 -11.03 33.05 -12.41
N GLY A 228 -11.32 32.21 -11.42
CA GLY A 228 -12.49 31.34 -11.40
C GLY A 228 -13.79 32.05 -11.02
N LYS A 229 -14.91 31.33 -11.09
CA LYS A 229 -16.25 31.90 -10.83
C LYS A 229 -16.76 31.70 -9.41
N SER A 230 -16.11 30.82 -8.63
CA SER A 230 -16.47 30.54 -7.23
C SER A 230 -17.94 30.13 -7.02
N LEU A 231 -18.55 29.44 -7.99
CA LEU A 231 -19.97 29.04 -7.94
C LEU A 231 -20.22 27.83 -7.03
N GLY A 232 -21.37 27.81 -6.38
CA GLY A 232 -21.82 26.72 -5.52
C GLY A 232 -22.48 27.26 -4.25
N GLU A 233 -23.34 26.45 -3.65
CA GLU A 233 -24.03 26.82 -2.42
C GLU A 233 -23.31 26.23 -1.21
N ILE A 234 -23.24 27.00 -0.12
CA ILE A 234 -22.72 26.49 1.15
C ILE A 234 -23.81 25.59 1.76
N CYS A 235 -23.46 24.33 1.99
CA CYS A 235 -24.31 23.37 2.66
C CYS A 235 -23.78 23.07 4.08
N ASP A 236 -24.68 22.56 4.93
CA ASP A 236 -24.31 22.12 6.27
C ASP A 236 -23.51 20.82 6.17
N LEU A 237 -22.21 20.96 6.42
CA LEU A 237 -21.30 19.83 6.61
C LEU A 237 -21.42 19.30 8.05
N PRO A 238 -21.16 18.00 8.27
CA PRO A 238 -21.22 17.41 9.60
C PRO A 238 -20.29 18.10 10.60
N GLN A 239 -20.55 17.90 11.89
CA GLN A 239 -19.66 18.37 12.95
C GLN A 239 -18.31 17.68 12.83
N SER A 240 -17.25 18.46 12.98
CA SER A 240 -15.88 17.97 12.96
C SER A 240 -15.62 16.98 14.10
N GLY A 241 -14.81 15.97 13.82
CA GLY A 241 -14.31 15.01 14.79
C GLY A 241 -13.07 15.51 15.53
N GLU A 242 -12.69 14.77 16.58
CA GLU A 242 -11.46 15.00 17.31
C GLU A 242 -10.25 14.39 16.56
N ARG A 243 -9.04 14.86 16.88
CA ARG A 243 -7.81 14.28 16.35
C ARG A 243 -7.54 12.97 17.09
N GLY A 244 -7.41 11.89 16.35
CA GLY A 244 -7.18 10.55 16.89
C GLY A 244 -5.72 10.14 16.94
N ASP A 245 -5.46 9.09 17.72
CA ASP A 245 -4.12 8.49 17.87
C ASP A 245 -3.76 7.46 16.79
N LYS A 246 -4.71 7.14 15.89
CA LYS A 246 -4.49 6.12 14.86
C LYS A 246 -3.44 6.59 13.86
N THR A 247 -2.43 5.74 13.64
CA THR A 247 -1.41 5.98 12.61
C THR A 247 -1.80 5.34 11.28
N PRO A 248 -1.31 5.86 10.14
CA PRO A 248 -1.51 5.24 8.83
C PRO A 248 -1.11 3.75 8.78
N VAL A 249 -0.01 3.38 9.45
CA VAL A 249 0.47 1.98 9.50
C VAL A 249 -0.49 1.08 10.27
N SER A 250 -1.00 1.55 11.41
CA SER A 250 -1.97 0.77 12.19
C SER A 250 -3.27 0.55 11.42
N SER A 251 -3.66 1.54 10.61
CA SER A 251 -4.85 1.48 9.76
C SER A 251 -4.64 0.52 8.58
N LEU A 252 -3.45 0.49 7.97
CA LEU A 252 -3.08 -0.50 6.95
C LEU A 252 -3.13 -1.93 7.50
N LEU A 253 -2.57 -2.17 8.69
CA LEU A 253 -2.61 -3.48 9.34
C LEU A 253 -4.04 -3.94 9.60
N GLN A 254 -4.88 -3.07 10.18
CA GLN A 254 -6.29 -3.38 10.42
C GLN A 254 -7.05 -3.65 9.12
N TRP A 255 -6.80 -2.85 8.08
CA TRP A 255 -7.37 -3.04 6.76
C TRP A 255 -6.97 -4.40 6.17
N SER A 256 -5.69 -4.73 6.18
CA SER A 256 -5.16 -5.99 5.65
C SER A 256 -5.78 -7.21 6.34
N VAL A 257 -5.88 -7.16 7.68
CA VAL A 257 -6.52 -8.24 8.47
C VAL A 257 -8.00 -8.39 8.11
N LYS A 258 -8.74 -7.28 7.99
CA LYS A 258 -10.16 -7.32 7.60
C LYS A 258 -10.36 -7.93 6.21
N MET A 259 -9.51 -7.56 5.25
CA MET A 259 -9.56 -8.13 3.90
C MET A 259 -9.29 -9.63 3.92
N GLU A 260 -8.29 -10.07 4.69
CA GLU A 260 -7.92 -11.48 4.78
C GLU A 260 -8.97 -12.34 5.48
N VAL A 261 -9.57 -11.85 6.58
CA VAL A 261 -10.66 -12.55 7.28
C VAL A 261 -11.88 -12.71 6.37
N ARG A 262 -12.17 -11.72 5.54
CA ARG A 262 -13.31 -11.74 4.62
C ARG A 262 -13.08 -12.63 3.40
N ASN A 263 -11.86 -12.62 2.87
CA ASN A 263 -11.50 -13.28 1.64
C ASN A 263 -10.04 -13.77 1.76
N PRO A 264 -9.81 -15.00 2.25
CA PRO A 264 -8.47 -15.49 2.61
C PRO A 264 -7.65 -15.91 1.39
N ILE A 265 -7.62 -15.08 0.34
CA ILE A 265 -6.88 -15.34 -0.90
C ILE A 265 -5.38 -15.45 -0.61
N GLU A 266 -4.85 -14.64 0.31
CA GLU A 266 -3.42 -14.65 0.64
C GLU A 266 -3.04 -15.98 1.29
N THR A 267 -3.81 -16.41 2.29
CA THR A 267 -3.61 -17.68 2.99
C THR A 267 -3.79 -18.86 2.03
N VAL A 268 -4.88 -18.90 1.27
CA VAL A 268 -5.16 -20.01 0.34
C VAL A 268 -4.08 -20.09 -0.75
N GLY A 269 -3.71 -18.96 -1.35
CA GLY A 269 -2.69 -18.89 -2.41
C GLY A 269 -1.31 -19.39 -1.98
N ARG A 270 -0.98 -19.32 -0.68
CA ARG A 270 0.30 -19.80 -0.12
C ARG A 270 0.23 -21.21 0.46
N VAL A 271 -0.91 -21.61 1.04
CA VAL A 271 -1.10 -22.96 1.59
C VAL A 271 -1.19 -24.00 0.48
N THR A 272 -1.89 -23.72 -0.63
CA THR A 272 -2.05 -24.71 -1.72
C THR A 272 -0.72 -25.22 -2.29
N PRO A 273 0.24 -24.38 -2.72
CA PRO A 273 1.52 -24.86 -3.23
C PRO A 273 2.36 -25.55 -2.14
N ALA A 274 2.24 -25.13 -0.88
CA ALA A 274 2.91 -25.79 0.23
C ALA A 274 2.38 -27.22 0.50
N LEU A 275 1.06 -27.42 0.45
CA LEU A 275 0.46 -28.76 0.57
C LEU A 275 0.89 -29.67 -0.58
N VAL A 276 0.95 -29.16 -1.80
CA VAL A 276 1.49 -29.90 -2.96
C VAL A 276 2.95 -30.27 -2.73
N ALA A 277 3.77 -29.36 -2.19
CA ALA A 277 5.16 -29.63 -1.87
C ALA A 277 5.32 -30.70 -0.77
N ILE A 278 4.45 -30.72 0.24
CA ILE A 278 4.43 -31.79 1.26
C ILE A 278 4.16 -33.15 0.60
N LEU A 279 3.14 -33.23 -0.26
CA LEU A 279 2.78 -34.48 -0.93
C LEU A 279 3.89 -34.99 -1.87
N LEU A 280 4.53 -34.09 -2.62
CA LEU A 280 5.66 -34.43 -3.47
C LEU A 280 6.86 -34.90 -2.65
N SER A 281 7.17 -34.22 -1.55
CA SER A 281 8.25 -34.61 -0.64
C SER A 281 8.00 -35.99 -0.02
N TYR A 282 6.77 -36.27 0.39
CA TYR A 282 6.37 -37.58 0.90
C TYR A 282 6.49 -38.68 -0.17
N ALA A 283 6.05 -38.41 -1.40
CA ALA A 283 6.16 -39.36 -2.50
C ALA A 283 7.62 -39.68 -2.85
N LEU A 284 8.50 -38.67 -2.82
CA LEU A 284 9.94 -38.84 -3.04
C LEU A 284 10.58 -39.73 -1.96
N LEU A 285 10.30 -39.45 -0.69
CA LEU A 285 10.86 -40.22 0.44
C LEU A 285 10.29 -41.63 0.58
N SER A 286 9.05 -41.85 0.12
CA SER A 286 8.43 -43.19 0.10
C SER A 286 9.00 -44.10 -0.99
N GLY A 287 9.77 -43.55 -1.94
CA GLY A 287 10.43 -44.32 -3.00
C GLY A 287 11.61 -45.14 -2.48
N GLN A 288 11.77 -46.37 -2.97
CA GLN A 288 12.83 -47.30 -2.51
C GLN A 288 14.27 -46.78 -2.73
N ASP A 289 14.48 -45.84 -3.66
CA ASP A 289 15.79 -45.29 -4.01
C ASP A 289 16.28 -44.15 -3.09
N PHE A 290 15.39 -43.56 -2.28
CA PHE A 290 15.68 -42.38 -1.44
C PHE A 290 15.99 -42.70 0.02
N GLN A 291 16.17 -43.98 0.38
CA GLN A 291 16.60 -44.41 1.72
C GLN A 291 18.09 -44.11 2.02
N LEU A 292 18.65 -43.06 1.42
CA LEU A 292 19.98 -42.55 1.75
C LEU A 292 19.91 -41.82 3.09
N GLN A 293 20.86 -42.10 4.01
CA GLN A 293 21.05 -41.39 5.28
C GLN A 293 21.58 -39.96 5.07
N ASP A 294 21.01 -39.19 4.15
CA ASP A 294 21.38 -37.79 3.94
C ASP A 294 20.40 -36.88 4.70
N SER A 295 20.75 -36.56 5.95
CA SER A 295 20.00 -35.64 6.81
C SER A 295 19.80 -34.27 6.17
N ARG A 296 20.68 -33.86 5.25
CA ARG A 296 20.56 -32.60 4.52
C ARG A 296 19.43 -32.65 3.51
N LEU A 297 19.30 -33.77 2.78
CA LEU A 297 18.18 -33.97 1.86
C LEU A 297 16.85 -33.99 2.63
N HIS A 298 16.80 -34.71 3.76
CA HIS A 298 15.60 -34.75 4.61
C HIS A 298 15.23 -33.35 5.12
N ALA A 299 16.20 -32.61 5.68
CA ALA A 299 16.00 -31.24 6.14
C ALA A 299 15.45 -30.33 5.03
N SER A 300 15.99 -30.44 3.81
CA SER A 300 15.54 -29.64 2.67
C SER A 300 14.08 -29.93 2.30
N LEU A 301 13.66 -31.20 2.34
CA LEU A 301 12.30 -31.62 2.02
C LEU A 301 11.30 -31.24 3.12
N ILE A 302 11.74 -31.19 4.38
CA ILE A 302 10.94 -30.71 5.52
C ILE A 302 10.71 -29.19 5.42
N LEU A 303 11.73 -28.42 5.04
CA LEU A 303 11.62 -26.96 4.97
C LEU A 303 11.02 -26.46 3.65
N ALA A 304 11.13 -27.24 2.56
CA ALA A 304 10.68 -26.83 1.23
C ALA A 304 9.22 -26.34 1.17
N PRO A 305 8.23 -26.99 1.81
CA PRO A 305 6.87 -26.49 1.84
C PRO A 305 6.72 -25.10 2.45
N ALA A 306 7.40 -24.85 3.59
CA ALA A 306 7.36 -23.58 4.27
C ALA A 306 8.10 -22.50 3.46
N PHE A 307 9.22 -22.84 2.83
CA PHE A 307 9.94 -21.95 1.91
C PHE A 307 9.10 -21.58 0.67
N ILE A 308 8.44 -22.55 0.04
CA ILE A 308 7.56 -22.32 -1.11
C ILE A 308 6.41 -21.39 -0.72
N SER A 309 5.83 -21.59 0.47
CA SER A 309 4.78 -20.72 0.99
C SER A 309 5.27 -19.27 1.22
N ALA A 310 6.52 -19.11 1.67
CA ALA A 310 7.14 -17.81 1.93
C ALA A 310 7.47 -17.03 0.64
N VAL A 311 7.89 -17.74 -0.41
CA VAL A 311 8.29 -17.14 -1.70
C VAL A 311 7.11 -16.90 -2.65
N SER A 312 5.97 -17.57 -2.40
CA SER A 312 4.76 -17.42 -3.20
C SER A 312 4.22 -15.98 -3.21
N SER A 313 3.78 -15.52 -4.39
CA SER A 313 3.31 -14.14 -4.57
C SER A 313 2.18 -13.78 -3.58
N PRO A 314 2.25 -12.62 -2.91
CA PRO A 314 1.19 -12.17 -2.01
C PRO A 314 -0.07 -11.79 -2.80
N ALA A 315 -1.25 -12.21 -2.33
CA ALA A 315 -2.53 -11.71 -2.85
C ALA A 315 -2.69 -10.20 -2.66
N LEU A 316 -2.00 -9.63 -1.66
CA LEU A 316 -1.92 -8.19 -1.42
C LEU A 316 -1.49 -7.42 -2.67
N VAL A 317 -0.57 -7.94 -3.49
CA VAL A 317 -0.12 -7.27 -4.74
C VAL A 317 -1.29 -7.07 -5.70
N GLN A 318 -2.17 -8.07 -5.83
CA GLN A 318 -3.36 -7.96 -6.66
C GLN A 318 -4.33 -6.91 -6.10
N ARG A 319 -4.61 -6.93 -4.79
CA ARG A 319 -5.48 -5.94 -4.13
C ARG A 319 -4.97 -4.50 -4.30
N LEU A 320 -3.66 -4.30 -4.22
CA LEU A 320 -3.03 -2.99 -4.42
C LEU A 320 -3.10 -2.55 -5.89
N SER A 321 -3.13 -3.47 -6.85
CA SER A 321 -3.23 -3.14 -8.27
C SER A 321 -4.64 -2.71 -8.71
N GLU A 322 -5.67 -3.03 -7.92
CA GLU A 322 -7.05 -2.65 -8.20
C GLU A 322 -7.23 -1.14 -8.09
N SER A 323 -7.77 -0.51 -9.14
CA SER A 323 -8.29 0.87 -9.13
C SER A 323 -7.36 1.91 -8.44
N ASP A 324 -6.04 1.76 -8.60
CA ASP A 324 -5.00 2.59 -7.97
C ASP A 324 -4.97 2.56 -6.43
N CYS A 325 -5.50 1.52 -5.78
CA CYS A 325 -5.50 1.32 -4.33
C CYS A 325 -4.10 1.41 -3.71
N GLY A 326 -3.12 0.72 -4.32
CA GLY A 326 -1.73 0.75 -3.87
C GLY A 326 -1.11 2.13 -4.01
N ARG A 327 -1.49 2.89 -5.04
CA ARG A 327 -1.05 4.28 -5.19
C ARG A 327 -1.65 5.16 -4.10
N TRP A 328 -2.92 4.97 -3.75
CA TRP A 328 -3.54 5.69 -2.64
C TRP A 328 -2.83 5.40 -1.31
N TRP A 329 -2.57 4.13 -0.99
CA TRP A 329 -1.80 3.76 0.21
C TRP A 329 -0.39 4.35 0.18
N ASN A 330 0.29 4.31 -0.97
CA ASN A 330 1.63 4.88 -1.12
C ASN A 330 1.63 6.40 -0.90
N ALA A 331 0.59 7.10 -1.36
CA ALA A 331 0.43 8.54 -1.13
C ALA A 331 0.36 8.84 0.37
N VAL A 332 -0.48 8.14 1.13
CA VAL A 332 -0.67 8.51 2.54
C VAL A 332 0.36 7.89 3.49
N LEU A 333 0.98 6.77 3.13
CA LEU A 333 2.10 6.19 3.91
C LEU A 333 3.46 6.81 3.54
N GLY A 334 3.58 7.57 2.46
CA GLY A 334 4.85 8.18 2.07
C GLY A 334 6.02 7.17 2.03
N PRO A 335 7.18 7.45 2.67
CA PRO A 335 8.36 6.59 2.61
C PRO A 335 8.18 5.23 3.33
N ILE A 336 7.23 5.12 4.26
CA ILE A 336 7.00 3.87 5.00
C ILE A 336 6.04 2.89 4.30
N ALA A 337 5.56 3.24 3.10
CA ALA A 337 4.63 2.41 2.32
C ALA A 337 5.17 1.01 2.03
N ARG A 338 6.32 0.90 1.34
CA ARG A 338 6.93 -0.41 1.02
C ARG A 338 7.31 -1.23 2.26
N PRO A 339 7.99 -0.67 3.29
CA PRO A 339 8.28 -1.45 4.50
C PRO A 339 7.00 -1.97 5.14
N ALA A 340 5.97 -1.13 5.33
CA ALA A 340 4.73 -1.55 5.95
C ALA A 340 4.01 -2.64 5.14
N LEU A 341 3.85 -2.44 3.83
CA LEU A 341 3.19 -3.40 2.94
C LEU A 341 3.93 -4.75 2.85
N SER A 342 5.26 -4.72 2.91
CA SER A 342 6.07 -5.95 2.89
C SER A 342 5.86 -6.81 4.13
N ILE A 343 5.63 -6.19 5.28
CA ILE A 343 5.34 -6.88 6.54
C ILE A 343 3.89 -7.36 6.54
N THR A 344 2.94 -6.51 6.12
CA THR A 344 1.52 -6.86 6.14
C THR A 344 1.19 -8.01 5.18
N GLY A 345 1.81 -8.04 4.00
CA GLY A 345 1.58 -9.06 2.98
C GLY A 345 2.48 -10.29 3.10
N ALA A 346 3.26 -10.43 4.17
CA ALA A 346 4.19 -11.55 4.32
C ALA A 346 3.56 -12.81 4.90
N SER A 347 2.26 -12.82 5.25
CA SER A 347 1.60 -13.94 5.94
C SER A 347 2.52 -14.58 7.00
N ILE A 348 3.10 -13.75 7.86
CA ILE A 348 4.29 -14.06 8.66
C ILE A 348 4.09 -15.31 9.56
N LEU A 349 2.85 -15.63 9.92
CA LEU A 349 2.55 -16.78 10.78
C LEU A 349 2.54 -18.12 10.05
N LEU A 350 2.55 -18.16 8.72
CA LEU A 350 2.32 -19.35 7.91
C LEU A 350 3.52 -20.32 7.86
N PRO A 351 4.80 -19.87 7.83
CA PRO A 351 5.96 -20.77 7.81
C PRO A 351 6.05 -21.73 9.02
N ILE A 352 5.67 -21.29 10.22
CA ILE A 352 5.71 -22.11 11.45
C ILE A 352 4.79 -23.35 11.35
N PRO A 353 3.46 -23.22 11.23
CA PRO A 353 2.56 -24.37 11.18
C PRO A 353 2.86 -25.28 9.99
N ILE A 354 3.31 -24.74 8.85
CA ILE A 354 3.68 -25.55 7.69
C ILE A 354 4.95 -26.37 7.94
N THR A 355 5.96 -25.80 8.60
CA THR A 355 7.18 -26.54 8.96
C THR A 355 6.85 -27.70 9.90
N TYR A 356 6.03 -27.46 10.92
CA TYR A 356 5.58 -28.51 11.84
C TYR A 356 4.70 -29.56 11.15
N LEU A 357 3.80 -29.15 10.26
CA LEU A 357 2.98 -30.08 9.48
C LEU A 357 3.85 -30.95 8.54
N SER A 358 4.83 -30.34 7.88
CA SER A 358 5.76 -31.06 7.01
C SER A 358 6.56 -32.09 7.80
N TRP A 359 7.10 -31.71 8.98
CA TRP A 359 7.75 -32.65 9.88
C TRP A 359 6.83 -33.79 10.29
N ALA A 360 5.59 -33.51 10.71
CA ALA A 360 4.64 -34.53 11.14
C ALA A 360 4.31 -35.55 10.02
N VAL A 361 4.26 -35.12 8.76
CA VAL A 361 3.97 -35.98 7.61
C VAL A 361 5.20 -36.79 7.18
N LEU A 362 6.40 -36.19 7.20
CA LEU A 362 7.61 -36.80 6.66
C LEU A 362 8.40 -37.61 7.69
N SER A 363 8.31 -37.27 8.98
CA SER A 363 9.09 -37.92 10.06
C SER A 363 8.94 -39.44 10.12
N GLY A 364 7.74 -39.95 9.87
CA GLY A 364 7.46 -41.39 9.85
C GLY A 364 8.12 -42.16 8.69
N THR A 365 8.71 -41.46 7.71
CA THR A 365 9.45 -42.08 6.60
C THR A 365 10.94 -42.26 6.90
N PHE A 366 11.45 -41.64 7.97
CA PHE A 366 12.88 -41.73 8.34
C PHE A 366 13.13 -42.97 9.21
N ASN A 367 14.07 -43.83 8.80
CA ASN A 367 14.46 -45.01 9.57
C ASN A 367 15.54 -44.65 10.62
N GLY A 368 15.21 -44.83 11.90
CA GLY A 368 16.16 -44.84 13.02
C GLY A 368 16.33 -43.50 13.75
N GLY A 369 16.06 -43.49 15.06
CA GLY A 369 16.37 -42.39 15.99
C GLY A 369 15.14 -41.81 16.73
N GLU A 370 15.27 -41.58 18.04
CA GLU A 370 14.33 -40.78 18.83
C GLU A 370 14.51 -39.30 18.47
N TYR A 371 13.76 -38.80 17.47
CA TYR A 371 13.79 -37.39 17.05
C TYR A 371 12.88 -36.46 17.90
N GLU A 372 12.56 -36.83 19.14
CA GLU A 372 11.72 -36.01 20.02
C GLU A 372 12.31 -34.60 20.21
N ASP A 373 13.64 -34.50 20.28
CA ASP A 373 14.34 -33.23 20.45
C ASP A 373 14.19 -32.30 19.22
N VAL A 374 14.13 -32.82 17.99
CA VAL A 374 14.06 -31.98 16.77
C VAL A 374 12.77 -31.16 16.76
N THR A 375 11.65 -31.77 17.13
CA THR A 375 10.33 -31.12 17.16
C THR A 375 10.31 -29.89 18.08
N MET A 376 11.10 -29.92 19.16
CA MET A 376 11.25 -28.81 20.10
C MET A 376 11.97 -27.59 19.49
N TRP A 377 12.82 -27.80 18.50
CA TRP A 377 13.69 -26.78 17.91
C TRP A 377 13.28 -26.30 16.51
N LEU A 378 12.30 -26.96 15.86
CA LEU A 378 11.80 -26.59 14.52
C LEU A 378 11.33 -25.14 14.41
N TRP A 379 10.89 -24.53 15.51
CA TRP A 379 10.48 -23.12 15.50
C TRP A 379 11.63 -22.16 15.18
N ILE A 380 12.90 -22.52 15.43
CA ILE A 380 14.04 -21.63 15.17
C ILE A 380 14.26 -21.46 13.65
N PRO A 381 14.43 -22.54 12.84
CA PRO A 381 14.47 -22.39 11.39
C PRO A 381 13.17 -21.81 10.82
N ALA A 382 12.01 -22.16 11.38
CA ALA A 382 10.73 -21.62 10.91
C ALA A 382 10.58 -20.11 11.19
N LEU A 383 11.16 -19.60 12.28
CA LEU A 383 11.21 -18.17 12.57
C LEU A 383 12.05 -17.43 11.54
N ALA A 384 13.21 -17.97 11.15
CA ALA A 384 14.02 -17.37 10.09
C ALA A 384 13.32 -17.40 8.72
N LEU A 385 12.43 -18.37 8.45
CA LEU A 385 11.57 -18.35 7.26
C LEU A 385 10.54 -17.22 7.28
N MET A 386 10.19 -16.66 8.45
CA MET A 386 9.33 -15.48 8.55
C MET A 386 10.04 -14.25 7.97
N ASP A 387 11.32 -14.05 8.30
CA ASP A 387 12.13 -12.97 7.75
C ASP A 387 12.30 -13.12 6.23
N LEU A 388 12.47 -14.37 5.78
CA LEU A 388 12.50 -14.72 4.36
C LEU A 388 11.19 -14.36 3.64
N ALA A 389 10.04 -14.61 4.26
CA ALA A 389 8.73 -14.26 3.70
C ALA A 389 8.53 -12.74 3.58
N ILE A 390 9.03 -11.96 4.55
CA ILE A 390 9.03 -10.49 4.49
C ILE A 390 9.92 -10.00 3.34
N ALA A 391 11.12 -10.57 3.21
CA ALA A 391 12.04 -10.25 2.11
C ALA A 391 11.43 -10.60 0.74
N ALA A 392 10.82 -11.79 0.60
CA ALA A 392 10.15 -12.20 -0.63
C ALA A 392 8.99 -11.26 -1.01
N THR A 393 8.19 -10.85 -0.02
CA THR A 393 7.08 -9.92 -0.24
C THR A 393 7.58 -8.56 -0.70
N ALA A 394 8.66 -8.03 -0.10
CA ALA A 394 9.28 -6.79 -0.55
C ALA A 394 9.80 -6.88 -2.00
N LEU A 395 10.38 -8.01 -2.40
CA LEU A 395 10.82 -8.25 -3.78
C LEU A 395 9.64 -8.29 -4.77
N HIS A 396 8.53 -8.94 -4.41
CA HIS A 396 7.32 -8.93 -5.23
C HIS A 396 6.75 -7.52 -5.39
N LEU A 397 6.72 -6.72 -4.31
CA LEU A 397 6.28 -5.32 -4.35
C LEU A 397 7.19 -4.47 -5.24
N LEU A 398 8.52 -4.60 -5.09
CA LEU A 398 9.49 -3.91 -5.94
C LEU A 398 9.27 -4.22 -7.43
N VAL A 399 9.02 -5.49 -7.78
CA VAL A 399 8.78 -5.88 -9.17
C VAL A 399 7.43 -5.35 -9.69
N SER A 400 6.42 -5.30 -8.82
CA SER A 400 5.10 -4.75 -9.18
C SER A 400 5.16 -3.26 -9.52
N ASP A 401 6.10 -2.52 -8.93
CA ASP A 401 6.33 -1.09 -9.20
C ASP A 401 7.06 -0.83 -10.53
N LEU A 402 7.70 -1.85 -11.12
CA LEU A 402 8.42 -1.67 -12.38
C LEU A 402 7.46 -1.38 -13.55
N SER A 403 7.83 -0.44 -14.41
CA SER A 403 7.03 0.03 -15.55
C SER A 403 6.62 -1.07 -16.55
N ARG A 404 7.25 -2.25 -16.48
CA ARG A 404 6.89 -3.47 -17.22
C ARG A 404 6.65 -4.61 -16.24
N SER A 405 5.60 -4.50 -15.44
CA SER A 405 5.16 -5.50 -14.46
C SER A 405 4.86 -6.88 -15.06
N SER A 406 4.62 -6.96 -16.38
CA SER A 406 4.38 -8.22 -17.11
C SER A 406 5.64 -8.87 -17.71
N SER A 407 6.81 -8.23 -17.59
CA SER A 407 8.08 -8.90 -17.91
C SER A 407 8.42 -9.89 -16.80
N ALA A 408 9.31 -10.84 -17.05
CA ALA A 408 9.57 -11.98 -16.16
C ALA A 408 10.70 -11.80 -15.10
N PRO A 409 10.98 -10.63 -14.45
CA PRO A 409 12.08 -10.54 -13.51
C PRO A 409 11.74 -11.02 -12.09
N ALA A 410 10.46 -11.19 -11.71
CA ALA A 410 10.09 -11.63 -10.36
C ALA A 410 10.74 -12.97 -9.95
N PRO A 411 10.71 -14.03 -10.77
CA PRO A 411 11.36 -15.30 -10.41
C PRO A 411 12.88 -15.18 -10.31
N LEU A 412 13.51 -14.32 -11.11
CA LEU A 412 14.98 -14.19 -11.16
C LEU A 412 15.54 -13.50 -9.92
N ILE A 413 14.83 -12.50 -9.38
CA ILE A 413 15.29 -11.78 -8.18
C ILE A 413 15.09 -12.65 -6.92
N LEU A 414 14.03 -13.48 -6.89
CA LEU A 414 13.77 -14.40 -5.77
C LEU A 414 14.84 -15.50 -5.63
N ILE A 415 15.68 -15.75 -6.65
CA ILE A 415 16.81 -16.70 -6.57
C ILE A 415 17.76 -16.34 -5.42
N VAL A 416 17.90 -15.06 -5.09
CA VAL A 416 18.74 -14.62 -3.95
C VAL A 416 18.27 -15.25 -2.63
N LEU A 417 16.99 -15.57 -2.49
CA LEU A 417 16.42 -16.21 -1.30
C LEU A 417 16.69 -17.73 -1.22
N VAL A 418 17.30 -18.33 -2.24
CA VAL A 418 17.76 -19.73 -2.16
C VAL A 418 18.91 -19.86 -1.16
N TRP A 419 19.77 -18.85 -1.03
CA TRP A 419 20.89 -18.91 -0.07
C TRP A 419 20.43 -19.02 1.38
N PRO A 420 19.57 -18.13 1.92
CA PRO A 420 19.08 -18.28 3.29
C PRO A 420 18.32 -19.61 3.49
N PHE A 421 17.65 -20.15 2.46
CA PHE A 421 17.04 -21.48 2.53
C PHE A 421 18.08 -22.61 2.71
N LEU A 422 19.23 -22.54 2.02
CA LEU A 422 20.31 -23.52 2.17
C LEU A 422 20.94 -23.45 3.57
N GLU A 423 21.14 -22.27 4.13
CA GLU A 423 21.60 -22.10 5.52
C GLU A 423 20.63 -22.73 6.52
N LEU A 424 19.32 -22.58 6.31
CA LEU A 424 18.31 -23.21 7.17
C LEU A 424 18.26 -24.73 7.01
N THR A 425 18.54 -25.23 5.80
CA THR A 425 18.68 -26.67 5.55
C THR A 425 19.88 -27.23 6.32
N ASP A 426 21.02 -26.53 6.29
CA ASP A 426 22.22 -26.93 7.01
C ASP A 426 22.00 -26.88 8.54
N ALA A 427 21.28 -25.86 9.02
CA ALA A 427 20.89 -25.76 10.43
C ALA A 427 20.01 -26.93 10.87
N LEU A 428 18.94 -27.26 10.11
CA LEU A 428 18.04 -28.35 10.46
C LEU A 428 18.73 -29.71 10.34
N SER A 429 19.59 -29.93 9.34
CA SER A 429 20.40 -31.14 9.22
C SER A 429 21.28 -31.33 10.46
N SER A 430 21.95 -30.27 10.92
CA SER A 430 22.79 -30.31 12.12
C SER A 430 21.97 -30.65 13.38
N ILE A 431 20.76 -30.10 13.51
CA ILE A 431 19.83 -30.43 14.60
C ILE A 431 19.41 -31.91 14.53
N MET A 432 19.19 -32.45 13.32
CA MET A 432 18.82 -33.86 13.13
C MET A 432 19.96 -34.81 13.47
N ASP A 433 21.21 -34.46 13.13
CA ASP A 433 22.39 -35.32 13.31
C ASP A 433 22.95 -35.26 14.73
N ASN A 434 23.05 -34.05 15.30
CA ASN A 434 23.81 -33.79 16.53
C ASN A 434 22.96 -33.19 17.65
N GLY A 435 21.68 -32.91 17.41
CA GLY A 435 20.83 -32.14 18.32
C GLY A 435 21.16 -30.64 18.30
N MET A 436 20.48 -29.88 19.17
CA MET A 436 20.64 -28.44 19.22
C MET A 436 21.92 -28.01 19.96
N SER A 437 22.82 -27.29 19.29
CA SER A 437 23.97 -26.62 19.90
C SER A 437 23.78 -25.10 19.94
N TRP A 438 24.35 -24.47 20.97
CA TRP A 438 24.33 -23.00 21.18
C TRP A 438 25.73 -22.36 21.04
N SER A 439 26.67 -23.08 20.44
CA SER A 439 27.98 -22.51 20.13
C SER A 439 27.87 -21.44 19.05
N LEU A 440 28.84 -20.52 19.05
CA LEU A 440 28.96 -19.44 18.08
C LEU A 440 29.93 -19.80 16.95
N SER A 441 30.10 -21.10 16.67
CA SER A 441 30.98 -21.55 15.59
C SER A 441 30.25 -21.51 14.25
N VAL A 442 31.01 -21.35 13.18
CA VAL A 442 30.46 -21.41 11.82
C VAL A 442 29.92 -22.82 11.60
N HIS A 443 28.70 -22.93 11.06
CA HIS A 443 27.91 -24.15 10.89
C HIS A 443 27.16 -24.67 12.13
N ASP A 444 27.15 -23.92 13.24
CA ASP A 444 26.18 -24.17 14.31
C ASP A 444 24.75 -23.79 13.86
N PRO A 445 23.72 -24.53 14.28
CA PRO A 445 22.34 -24.34 13.83
C PRO A 445 21.80 -22.95 14.17
N VAL A 446 22.10 -22.43 15.37
CA VAL A 446 21.71 -21.05 15.75
C VAL A 446 22.37 -20.02 14.83
N VAL A 447 23.67 -20.20 14.56
CA VAL A 447 24.45 -19.27 13.76
C VAL A 447 23.95 -19.27 12.32
N SER A 448 23.69 -20.44 11.73
CA SER A 448 23.10 -20.55 10.39
C SER A 448 21.70 -19.92 10.30
N CYS A 449 20.84 -20.09 11.32
CA CYS A 449 19.55 -19.40 11.36
C CYS A 449 19.69 -17.86 11.46
N ILE A 450 20.65 -17.36 12.24
CA ILE A 450 20.94 -15.92 12.34
C ILE A 450 21.47 -15.39 11.00
N ILE A 451 22.38 -16.12 10.35
CA ILE A 451 22.93 -15.75 9.04
C ILE A 451 21.80 -15.71 8.00
N ALA A 452 20.92 -16.71 7.98
CA ALA A 452 19.76 -16.73 7.07
C ALA A 452 18.86 -15.50 7.28
N SER A 453 18.49 -15.21 8.53
CA SER A 453 17.70 -14.02 8.90
C SER A 453 18.39 -12.71 8.50
N LEU A 454 19.70 -12.59 8.75
CA LEU A 454 20.48 -11.41 8.38
C LEU A 454 20.50 -11.20 6.86
N ILE A 455 20.70 -12.27 6.08
CA ILE A 455 20.67 -12.20 4.61
C ILE A 455 19.27 -11.77 4.14
N SER A 456 18.21 -12.38 4.68
CA SER A 456 16.83 -11.97 4.37
C SER A 456 16.56 -10.50 4.72
N ALA A 457 17.04 -10.01 5.87
CA ALA A 457 16.91 -8.62 6.28
C ALA A 457 17.67 -7.66 5.35
N LEU A 458 18.87 -8.04 4.88
CA LEU A 458 19.63 -7.25 3.90
C LEU A 458 18.94 -7.19 2.53
N VAL A 459 18.37 -8.32 2.08
CA VAL A 459 17.57 -8.38 0.85
C VAL A 459 16.33 -7.50 0.97
N TRP A 460 15.63 -7.58 2.10
CA TRP A 460 14.48 -6.73 2.39
C TRP A 460 14.85 -5.25 2.39
N LEU A 461 15.94 -4.86 3.08
CA LEU A 461 16.42 -3.48 3.12
C LEU A 461 16.74 -2.97 1.71
N ALA A 462 17.43 -3.77 0.90
CA ALA A 462 17.72 -3.43 -0.48
C ALA A 462 16.42 -3.24 -1.29
N ALA A 463 15.46 -4.16 -1.17
CA ALA A 463 14.20 -4.11 -1.90
C ALA A 463 13.36 -2.86 -1.57
N VAL A 464 13.37 -2.46 -0.30
CA VAL A 464 12.58 -1.33 0.20
C VAL A 464 13.25 0.02 -0.06
N MET A 465 14.59 0.09 -0.01
CA MET A 465 15.36 1.32 -0.16
C MET A 465 15.63 1.72 -1.62
N ILE A 466 15.46 0.81 -2.59
CA ILE A 466 15.61 1.16 -4.01
C ILE A 466 14.61 2.28 -4.37
N PRO A 467 15.06 3.44 -4.89
CA PRO A 467 14.17 4.54 -5.22
C PRO A 467 13.13 4.16 -6.28
N ASP A 468 11.96 4.79 -6.23
CA ASP A 468 11.02 4.79 -7.37
C ASP A 468 11.71 5.48 -8.56
N TYR A 469 11.97 4.77 -9.66
CA TYR A 469 12.58 5.31 -10.88
C TYR A 469 11.57 5.83 -11.89
#